data_AF-A0A1I1V004-F1
#
_entry.id   AF-A0A1I1V004-F1
#
_cell.length_a   1.000
_cell.length_b   1.000
_cell.length_c   1.000
_cell.angle_alpha   90.00
_cell.angle_beta   90.00
_cell.angle_gamma   90.00
#
_symmetry.space_group_name_H-M   'P 1'
#
loop_
_entity.id
_entity.type
_entity.pdbx_description
1 polymer ?
#
loop_
_entity_poly.entity_id
_entity_poly.type
_entity_poly.pdbx_seq_one_letter_code
_entity_poly.pdbx_strand_id
1 'polypeptide(L)'
;MKLYRAKWNVLDDTGKTVAPGGEAKLDASALALIAAGAIEPDPIGDVPPPSEDERLAAVLAIVPGLAVGDFTNGGQLRAEARRRIAAELGFEPSDDEIRAAADAYAKAGSRA
;
A
#
# COMPACT_ATOMS: atom_id res chain seq x y z
N MET A 1 -5.74 -8.96 -5.24
CA MET A 1 -6.03 -7.81 -6.13
C MET A 1 -5.71 -8.23 -7.56
N LYS A 2 -6.51 -7.84 -8.54
CA LYS A 2 -6.30 -8.19 -9.96
C LYS A 2 -5.98 -6.94 -10.77
N LEU A 3 -5.26 -7.14 -11.86
CA LEU A 3 -4.95 -6.08 -12.81
C LEU A 3 -6.00 -6.08 -13.92
N TYR A 4 -6.55 -4.93 -14.23
CA TYR A 4 -7.55 -4.74 -15.28
C TYR A 4 -7.09 -3.68 -16.28
N ARG A 5 -7.52 -3.82 -17.54
CA ARG A 5 -7.32 -2.78 -18.55
C ARG A 5 -8.40 -1.70 -18.40
N ALA A 6 -8.01 -0.48 -18.05
CA ALA A 6 -8.89 0.67 -18.01
C ALA A 6 -8.99 1.32 -19.40
N LYS A 7 -10.23 1.55 -19.87
CA LYS A 7 -10.50 2.12 -21.21
C LYS A 7 -10.27 3.63 -21.25
N TRP A 8 -10.49 4.31 -20.13
CA TRP A 8 -10.23 5.74 -19.93
C TRP A 8 -9.99 6.01 -18.44
N ASN A 9 -9.55 7.23 -18.11
CA ASN A 9 -9.46 7.68 -16.72
C ASN A 9 -10.85 7.63 -16.08
N VAL A 10 -11.01 6.84 -15.02
CA VAL A 10 -12.21 6.84 -14.18
C VAL A 10 -12.02 7.85 -13.08
N LEU A 11 -12.97 8.76 -12.93
CA LEU A 11 -12.99 9.77 -11.89
C LEU A 11 -14.10 9.45 -10.88
N ASP A 12 -13.89 9.78 -9.61
CA ASP A 12 -14.99 9.85 -8.63
C ASP A 12 -15.85 11.11 -8.83
N ASP A 13 -16.86 11.28 -7.99
CA ASP A 13 -17.76 12.43 -7.97
C ASP A 13 -17.06 13.75 -7.62
N THR A 14 -15.85 13.70 -7.07
CA THR A 14 -14.99 14.86 -6.79
C THR A 14 -14.06 15.20 -7.96
N GLY A 15 -14.05 14.39 -9.02
CA GLY A 15 -13.16 14.55 -10.17
C GLY A 15 -11.76 13.96 -9.96
N LYS A 16 -11.52 13.21 -8.88
CA LYS A 16 -10.24 12.55 -8.61
C LYS A 16 -10.18 11.22 -9.35
N THR A 17 -9.03 10.92 -9.97
CA THR A 17 -8.83 9.65 -10.67
C THR A 17 -8.86 8.47 -9.69
N VAL A 18 -9.84 7.59 -9.85
CA VAL A 18 -9.96 6.32 -9.12
C VAL A 18 -9.39 5.13 -9.90
N ALA A 19 -9.33 5.22 -11.23
CA ALA A 19 -8.58 4.29 -12.06
C ALA A 19 -7.96 5.04 -13.25
N PRO A 20 -6.63 5.17 -13.33
CA PRO A 20 -5.99 5.80 -14.47
C PRO A 20 -6.18 4.92 -15.72
N GLY A 21 -6.30 5.55 -16.89
CA GLY A 21 -6.34 4.86 -18.17
C GLY A 21 -5.08 4.01 -18.37
N GLY A 22 -5.23 2.82 -18.96
CA GLY A 22 -4.16 1.83 -19.06
C GLY A 22 -4.38 0.67 -18.10
N GLU A 23 -3.57 0.54 -17.06
CA GLU A 23 -3.64 -0.58 -16.12
C GLU A 23 -4.14 -0.11 -14.74
N ALA A 24 -5.20 -0.76 -14.24
CA ALA A 24 -5.81 -0.48 -12.96
C ALA A 24 -5.68 -1.68 -12.02
N LYS A 25 -5.20 -1.41 -10.80
CA LYS A 25 -5.10 -2.39 -9.71
C LYS A 25 -6.40 -2.36 -8.92
N LEU A 26 -7.23 -3.40 -9.00
CA LEU A 26 -8.58 -3.41 -8.42
C LEU A 26 -8.91 -4.69 -7.64
N ASP A 27 -9.79 -4.56 -6.67
CA ASP A 27 -10.32 -5.62 -5.81
C ASP A 27 -11.82 -5.87 -6.08
N ALA A 28 -12.64 -6.10 -5.05
CA ALA A 28 -14.09 -6.27 -5.19
C ALA A 28 -14.81 -5.09 -5.85
N SER A 29 -14.18 -3.90 -5.87
CA SER A 29 -14.65 -2.70 -6.58
C SER A 29 -14.68 -2.85 -8.11
N ALA A 30 -13.98 -3.84 -8.68
CA ALA A 30 -13.91 -4.06 -10.12
C ALA A 30 -15.29 -4.31 -10.76
N LEU A 31 -16.20 -5.03 -10.08
CA LEU A 31 -17.52 -5.37 -10.63
C LEU A 31 -18.35 -4.14 -10.99
N ALA A 32 -18.35 -3.11 -10.14
CA ALA A 32 -19.07 -1.88 -10.39
C ALA A 32 -18.48 -1.11 -11.59
N LEU A 33 -17.16 -1.11 -11.72
CA LEU A 33 -16.44 -0.46 -12.83
C LEU A 33 -16.61 -1.20 -14.16
N ILE A 34 -16.70 -2.53 -14.12
CA ILE A 34 -17.03 -3.37 -15.29
C ILE A 34 -18.46 -3.08 -15.74
N ALA A 35 -19.42 -3.05 -14.82
CA ALA A 35 -20.82 -2.74 -15.13
C ALA A 35 -21.01 -1.34 -15.71
N ALA A 36 -20.21 -0.37 -15.25
CA ALA A 36 -20.15 0.99 -15.81
C ALA A 36 -19.40 1.07 -17.16
N GLY A 37 -18.82 -0.03 -17.64
CA GLY A 37 -18.08 -0.10 -18.90
C GLY A 37 -16.72 0.60 -18.90
N ALA A 38 -16.22 0.99 -17.72
CA ALA A 38 -15.03 1.82 -17.55
C ALA A 38 -13.71 1.02 -17.67
N ILE A 39 -13.76 -0.27 -17.35
CA ILE A 39 -12.66 -1.22 -17.47
C ILE A 39 -13.08 -2.46 -18.26
N GLU A 40 -12.13 -3.25 -18.76
CA GLU A 40 -12.40 -4.53 -19.39
C GLU A 40 -12.88 -5.58 -18.36
N PRO A 41 -13.80 -6.48 -18.74
CA PRO A 41 -14.37 -7.47 -17.82
C PRO A 41 -13.36 -8.52 -17.39
N ASP A 42 -12.43 -8.87 -18.27
CA ASP A 42 -11.43 -9.89 -18.00
C ASP A 42 -10.19 -9.26 -17.34
N PRO A 43 -9.71 -9.83 -16.22
CA PRO A 43 -8.46 -9.39 -15.63
C PRO A 43 -7.31 -9.76 -16.57
N ILE A 44 -6.37 -8.81 -16.75
CA ILE A 44 -5.18 -9.00 -17.58
C ILE A 44 -4.04 -9.70 -16.83
N GLY A 45 -4.20 -9.91 -15.52
CA GLY A 45 -3.25 -10.68 -14.71
C GLY A 45 -3.43 -10.47 -13.21
N ASP A 46 -2.53 -11.08 -12.45
CA ASP A 46 -2.33 -10.76 -11.05
C ASP A 46 -1.51 -9.48 -10.90
N VAL A 47 -1.85 -8.68 -9.88
CA VAL A 47 -1.02 -7.52 -9.55
C VAL A 47 0.34 -8.04 -9.10
N PRO A 48 1.46 -7.59 -9.69
CA PRO A 48 2.77 -8.01 -9.26
C PRO A 48 2.99 -7.65 -7.79
N PRO A 49 3.76 -8.45 -7.04
CA PRO A 49 4.15 -8.07 -5.69
C PRO A 49 4.84 -6.70 -5.73
N PRO A 50 4.63 -5.84 -4.70
CA PRO A 50 5.27 -4.54 -4.64
C PRO A 50 6.80 -4.69 -4.69
N SER A 51 7.47 -3.78 -5.39
CA SER A 51 8.93 -3.72 -5.44
C SER A 51 9.51 -3.42 -4.05
N GLU A 52 10.82 -3.64 -3.85
CA GLU A 52 11.48 -3.31 -2.57
C GLU A 52 11.32 -1.82 -2.21
N ASP A 53 11.43 -0.92 -3.19
CA ASP A 53 11.23 0.51 -3.00
C ASP A 53 9.78 0.85 -2.61
N GLU A 54 8.79 0.22 -3.26
CA GLU A 54 7.37 0.39 -2.93
C GLU A 54 7.06 -0.14 -1.52
N ARG A 55 7.65 -1.27 -1.13
CA ARG A 55 7.51 -1.84 0.21
C ARG A 55 8.10 -0.90 1.25
N LEU A 56 9.33 -0.41 1.05
CA LEU A 56 9.98 0.50 1.98
C LEU A 56 9.21 1.82 2.11
N ALA A 57 8.70 2.37 1.01
CA ALA A 57 7.87 3.59 1.05
C ALA A 57 6.56 3.37 1.83
N ALA A 58 5.91 2.21 1.66
CA ALA A 58 4.70 1.87 2.41
C ALA A 58 5.00 1.68 3.91
N VAL A 59 6.11 1.03 4.26
CA VAL A 59 6.56 0.90 5.66
C VAL A 59 6.93 2.28 6.25
N LEU A 60 7.56 3.16 5.49
CA LEU A 60 7.88 4.53 5.92
C LEU A 60 6.61 5.33 6.25
N ALA A 61 5.54 5.14 5.48
CA ALA A 61 4.28 5.85 5.69
C ALA A 61 3.57 5.50 7.02
N ILE A 62 3.81 4.30 7.57
CA ILE A 62 3.20 3.88 8.85
C ILE A 62 4.02 4.28 10.08
N VAL A 63 5.32 4.59 9.92
CA VAL A 63 6.23 4.94 11.03
C VAL A 63 5.66 6.02 11.96
N PRO A 64 5.03 7.11 11.48
CA PRO A 64 4.43 8.13 12.35
C PRO A 64 3.34 7.61 13.29
N GLY A 65 2.68 6.49 12.93
CA GLY A 65 1.62 5.87 13.70
C GLY A 65 2.09 4.83 14.71
N LEU A 66 3.40 4.57 14.80
CA LEU A 66 3.97 3.61 15.73
C LEU A 66 4.21 4.26 17.10
N ALA A 67 3.68 3.63 18.15
CA ALA A 67 3.85 4.08 19.53
C ALA A 67 4.99 3.30 20.22
N VAL A 68 5.56 3.87 21.28
CA VAL A 68 6.57 3.19 22.12
C VAL A 68 6.07 1.81 22.61
N GLY A 69 4.77 1.69 22.88
CA GLY A 69 4.14 0.44 23.30
C GLY A 69 4.10 -0.66 22.24
N ASP A 70 4.29 -0.32 20.95
CA ASP A 70 4.37 -1.29 19.85
C ASP A 70 5.71 -2.03 19.83
N PHE A 71 6.71 -1.56 20.58
CA PHE A 71 8.05 -2.12 20.60
C PHE A 71 8.32 -2.96 21.86
N THR A 72 9.17 -3.97 21.72
CA THR A 72 9.80 -4.69 22.83
C THR A 72 10.91 -3.83 23.42
N ASN A 73 11.38 -4.20 24.62
CA ASN A 73 12.55 -3.54 25.22
C ASN A 73 13.83 -3.70 24.37
N GLY A 74 13.87 -4.66 23.45
CA GLY A 74 14.94 -4.86 22.48
C GLY A 74 14.78 -4.03 21.19
N GLY A 75 13.79 -3.15 21.11
CA GLY A 75 13.54 -2.29 19.94
C GLY A 75 12.90 -3.00 18.76
N GLN A 76 12.42 -4.23 18.92
CA GLN A 76 11.70 -4.97 17.88
C GLN A 76 10.20 -4.72 17.99
N LEU A 77 9.46 -4.79 16.89
CA LEU A 77 8.00 -4.77 16.96
C LEU A 77 7.46 -5.99 17.70
N ARG A 78 6.50 -5.75 18.59
CA ARG A 78 5.69 -6.79 19.24
C ARG A 78 4.83 -7.52 18.21
N ALA A 79 4.50 -8.78 18.49
CA ALA A 79 3.71 -9.62 17.58
C ALA A 79 2.35 -9.00 17.21
N GLU A 80 1.70 -8.30 18.14
CA GLU A 80 0.43 -7.62 17.87
C GLU A 80 0.59 -6.46 16.89
N ALA A 81 1.58 -5.59 17.11
CA ALA A 81 1.89 -4.49 16.22
C ALA A 81 2.25 -4.99 14.82
N ARG A 82 3.05 -6.07 14.72
CA ARG A 82 3.38 -6.71 13.43
C ARG A 82 2.13 -7.19 12.69
N ARG A 83 1.21 -7.87 13.37
CA ARG A 83 -0.03 -8.34 12.73
C ARG A 83 -0.90 -7.18 12.23
N ARG A 84 -1.02 -6.10 13.02
CA ARG A 84 -1.75 -4.90 12.64
C ARG A 84 -1.16 -4.26 11.39
N ILE A 85 0.16 -4.05 11.39
CA ILE A 85 0.91 -3.49 10.27
C ILE A 85 0.79 -4.36 9.03
N ALA A 86 0.94 -5.68 9.17
CA ALA A 86 0.84 -6.59 8.03
C ALA A 86 -0.56 -6.58 7.40
N ALA A 87 -1.62 -6.44 8.22
CA ALA A 87 -2.98 -6.29 7.74
C ALA A 87 -3.20 -4.96 7.00
N GLU A 88 -2.59 -3.87 7.48
CA GLU A 88 -2.67 -2.54 6.86
C GLU A 88 -1.89 -2.46 5.54
N LEU A 89 -0.69 -3.05 5.50
CA LEU A 89 0.18 -3.06 4.32
C LEU A 89 -0.22 -4.12 3.28
N GLY A 90 -0.94 -5.16 3.69
CA GLY A 90 -1.24 -6.33 2.85
C GLY A 90 -0.04 -7.26 2.63
N PHE A 91 1.06 -7.05 3.34
CA PHE A 91 2.25 -7.90 3.36
C PHE A 91 2.94 -7.80 4.72
N GLU A 92 3.73 -8.81 5.09
CA GLU A 92 4.53 -8.76 6.31
C GLU A 92 5.89 -8.06 6.04
N PRO A 93 6.17 -6.92 6.70
CA PRO A 93 7.48 -6.28 6.60
C PRO A 93 8.52 -6.99 7.48
N SER A 94 9.74 -7.06 6.97
CA SER A 94 10.90 -7.56 7.70
C SER A 94 11.41 -6.55 8.73
N ASP A 95 12.16 -7.04 9.72
CA ASP A 95 12.80 -6.20 10.75
C ASP A 95 13.73 -5.14 10.14
N ASP A 96 14.41 -5.49 9.06
CA ASP A 96 15.33 -4.60 8.36
C ASP A 96 14.58 -3.50 7.59
N GLU A 97 13.44 -3.82 6.95
CA GLU A 97 12.56 -2.81 6.32
C GLU A 97 12.02 -1.83 7.35
N ILE A 98 11.60 -2.31 8.52
CA ILE A 98 11.10 -1.46 9.61
C ILE A 98 12.21 -0.56 10.15
N ARG A 99 13.41 -1.11 10.38
CA ARG A 99 14.56 -0.33 10.83
C ARG A 99 14.97 0.73 9.82
N ALA A 100 15.08 0.35 8.54
CA ALA A 100 15.44 1.26 7.46
C ALA A 100 14.42 2.41 7.32
N ALA A 101 13.12 2.09 7.42
CA ALA A 101 12.06 3.09 7.40
C ALA A 101 12.11 4.03 8.62
N ALA A 102 12.32 3.50 9.83
CA ALA A 102 12.46 4.31 11.04
C ALA A 102 13.66 5.26 10.97
N ASP A 103 14.81 4.77 10.49
CA ASP A 103 16.03 5.56 10.31
C ASP A 103 15.83 6.66 9.24
N ALA A 104 15.17 6.33 8.12
CA ALA A 104 14.84 7.29 7.09
C ALA A 104 13.89 8.39 7.60
N TYR A 105 12.88 8.01 8.38
CA TYR A 105 11.96 8.95 9.02
C TYR A 105 12.68 9.89 10.00
N ALA A 106 13.54 9.35 10.87
CA ALA A 106 14.31 10.14 11.82
C ALA A 106 15.25 11.14 11.13
N LYS A 107 15.93 10.72 10.04
CA LYS A 107 16.78 11.61 9.22
C LYS A 107 15.98 12.71 8.52
N ALA A 108 14.77 12.42 8.08
CA ALA A 108 13.87 13.41 7.47
C ALA A 108 13.39 14.45 8.50
N GLY A 109 13.02 14.01 9.71
CA GLY A 109 12.60 14.89 10.80
C GLY A 109 13.74 15.75 11.39
N SER A 110 14.98 15.27 11.30
CA SER A 110 16.18 16.02 11.72
C SER A 110 16.58 17.17 10.77
N ARG A 111 15.95 17.26 9.59
CA ARG A 111 16.21 18.32 8.59
C ARG A 111 15.15 19.42 8.56
N ALA A 112 14.18 19.40 9.48
CA ALA A 112 13.20 20.46 9.70
C ALA A 112 13.63 21.32 10.90
#